data_AF-A0A1M7LAS3-F1
#
_entry.id   AF-A0A1M7LAS3-F1
#
_cell.length_a   1.000
_cell.length_b   1.000
_cell.length_c   1.000
_cell.angle_alpha   90.00
_cell.angle_beta   90.00
_cell.angle_gamma   90.00
#
_symmetry.space_group_name_H-M   'P 1'
#
loop_
_entity.id
_entity.type
_entity.pdbx_description
1 polymer ?
#
loop_
_entity_poly.entity_id
_entity_poly.type
_entity_poly.pdbx_seq_one_letter_code
_entity_poly.pdbx_strand_id
1 'polypeptide(L)'
;MLNISELSEKSIKQILTILEEDGKISASLPGGGLIHIEDSLPYLVVYRKRENDPGTERIVISEASYLLIGNKFFEAYQKLIYALADKLSSDFKSYMIFEIYTGEPNNCFTIKAPAQKLPSSVKVLEKELNNINNTFSGLYLKAEIKDTPHRQKEGDEDILSIDEAKKSGAVIVGLEIPPVFRDENNEVYPVFLRQFKDYLITCIHKALFDYVRVQTSSGVGSYLALGRKHLKEKVFEIDKALAKIERSYQFLWLVSPANIHNIKETFFESNYEKVLDYHYRLLPIDPDLLKRELYNLKVEEIDDPAMSHIFREKREELDQQITMLSERGTPNFFYNSIRLYKGLDPKLSQEAGKILREVDEVAEEDDAEFIDAKGFSSLARREFDYFAEQDKNFKSKVHIRKDVNIMMVNKGELYIPADYRMNKTEATALIQHEVGTHVLTYYNGTRQPLELLSSGLADYDPLQEGLAVMSEFLVDGLTGNRLRTLAGRVIAGSALMEGAEFPQLFRLLKMDYGFTAERAFNITSRIMQGGGFLKDIIYLKGLVQLRDHLQNGGEYEPLLAGKFGLKHTKIIEELTERKVLKTSALRPSYLLTENVTNKLNLIREGLPLSQMIT
;
A
#
# COMPACT_ATOMS: atom_id res chain seq x y z
N MET A 1 1.51 -16.02 -24.16
CA MET A 1 1.65 -14.94 -25.16
C MET A 1 1.61 -15.58 -26.54
N LEU A 2 0.75 -15.09 -27.42
CA LEU A 2 0.64 -15.60 -28.80
C LEU A 2 1.93 -15.23 -29.57
N ASN A 3 2.41 -16.08 -30.47
CA ASN A 3 3.60 -15.77 -31.28
C ASN A 3 3.19 -15.61 -32.74
N ILE A 4 3.41 -14.43 -33.32
CA ILE A 4 3.09 -14.10 -34.70
C ILE A 4 4.40 -13.89 -35.45
N SER A 5 4.76 -14.88 -36.28
CA SER A 5 6.01 -14.86 -37.04
C SER A 5 5.99 -13.90 -38.23
N GLU A 6 4.81 -13.53 -38.75
CA GLU A 6 4.63 -12.61 -39.86
C GLU A 6 3.32 -11.81 -39.73
N LEU A 7 3.37 -10.51 -40.03
CA LEU A 7 2.21 -9.60 -40.05
C LEU A 7 1.52 -9.61 -41.44
N SER A 8 1.07 -10.79 -41.87
CA SER A 8 0.23 -10.95 -43.06
C SER A 8 -1.21 -10.48 -42.81
N GLU A 9 -2.01 -10.26 -43.85
CA GLU A 9 -3.44 -9.94 -43.71
C GLU A 9 -4.18 -10.99 -42.86
N LYS A 10 -3.83 -12.27 -42.99
CA LYS A 10 -4.42 -13.35 -42.20
C LYS A 10 -4.07 -13.21 -40.71
N SER A 11 -2.81 -12.91 -40.40
CA SER A 11 -2.35 -12.73 -39.02
C SER A 11 -2.97 -11.48 -38.38
N ILE A 12 -3.07 -10.38 -39.13
CA ILE A 12 -3.74 -9.15 -38.67
C ILE A 12 -5.22 -9.44 -38.39
N LYS A 13 -5.91 -10.14 -39.29
CA LYS A 13 -7.30 -10.55 -39.06
C LYS A 13 -7.45 -11.42 -37.81
N GLN A 14 -6.52 -12.34 -37.58
CA GLN A 14 -6.50 -13.15 -36.35
C GLN A 14 -6.37 -12.28 -35.09
N ILE A 15 -5.48 -11.27 -35.09
CA ILE A 15 -5.34 -10.33 -33.96
C ILE A 15 -6.68 -9.62 -33.70
N LEU A 16 -7.33 -9.12 -34.75
CA LEU A 16 -8.62 -8.43 -34.63
C LEU A 16 -9.73 -9.34 -34.14
N THR A 17 -9.80 -10.59 -34.60
CA THR A 17 -10.78 -11.57 -34.12
C THR A 17 -10.58 -11.87 -32.63
N ILE A 18 -9.33 -12.05 -32.17
CA ILE A 18 -9.05 -12.25 -30.74
C ILE A 18 -9.48 -11.02 -29.93
N LEU A 19 -9.22 -9.80 -30.42
CA LEU A 19 -9.67 -8.59 -29.75
C LEU A 19 -11.20 -8.48 -29.68
N GLU A 20 -11.90 -8.93 -30.71
CA GLU A 20 -13.38 -8.94 -30.74
C GLU A 20 -13.98 -10.01 -29.81
N GLU A 21 -13.34 -11.17 -29.68
CA GLU A 21 -13.82 -12.26 -28.82
C GLU A 21 -13.44 -12.08 -27.35
N ASP A 22 -12.17 -11.74 -27.08
CA ASP A 22 -11.60 -11.70 -25.73
C ASP A 22 -11.47 -10.27 -25.16
N GLY A 23 -11.64 -9.24 -25.98
CA GLY A 23 -11.41 -7.83 -25.62
C GLY A 23 -9.94 -7.45 -25.43
N LYS A 24 -9.01 -8.41 -25.46
CA LYS A 24 -7.59 -8.21 -25.13
C LYS A 24 -6.68 -9.11 -25.94
N ILE A 25 -5.42 -8.69 -26.11
CA ILE A 25 -4.40 -9.53 -26.75
C ILE A 25 -3.02 -9.29 -26.16
N SER A 26 -2.18 -10.33 -26.15
CA SER A 26 -0.74 -10.22 -25.90
C SER A 26 0.02 -11.11 -26.89
N ALA A 27 0.79 -10.52 -27.78
CA ALA A 27 1.51 -11.25 -28.81
C ALA A 27 2.92 -10.74 -29.07
N SER A 28 3.86 -11.66 -29.27
CA SER A 28 5.18 -11.37 -29.86
C SER A 28 5.02 -11.20 -31.37
N LEU A 29 5.67 -10.18 -31.93
CA LEU A 29 5.56 -9.77 -33.33
C LEU A 29 6.93 -9.84 -34.05
N PRO A 30 6.97 -9.84 -35.39
CA PRO A 30 8.21 -10.00 -36.16
C PRO A 30 9.25 -8.92 -35.89
N GLY A 31 10.53 -9.25 -36.01
CA GLY A 31 11.62 -8.28 -35.78
C GLY A 31 11.77 -7.83 -34.32
N GLY A 32 11.24 -8.62 -33.38
CA GLY A 32 11.33 -8.35 -31.94
C GLY A 32 10.28 -7.38 -31.42
N GLY A 33 9.20 -7.15 -32.16
CA GLY A 33 8.07 -6.35 -31.69
C GLY A 33 7.18 -7.09 -30.69
N LEU A 34 6.30 -6.34 -30.05
CA LEU A 34 5.43 -6.83 -29.01
C LEU A 34 4.15 -6.00 -28.98
N ILE A 35 3.00 -6.64 -28.88
CA ILE A 35 1.72 -5.95 -28.71
C ILE A 35 1.02 -6.46 -27.45
N HIS A 36 0.46 -5.52 -26.72
CA HIS A 36 -0.47 -5.78 -25.63
C HIS A 36 -1.59 -4.76 -25.71
N ILE A 37 -2.83 -5.22 -25.75
CA ILE A 37 -4.01 -4.35 -25.69
C ILE A 37 -4.91 -4.89 -24.58
N GLU A 38 -5.29 -4.00 -23.67
CA GLU A 38 -6.26 -4.25 -22.61
C GLU A 38 -7.66 -3.83 -23.06
N ASP A 39 -8.67 -4.52 -22.54
CA ASP A 39 -10.06 -4.31 -22.89
C ASP A 39 -10.55 -2.90 -22.49
N SER A 40 -11.33 -2.31 -23.40
CA SER A 40 -12.08 -1.07 -23.23
C SER A 40 -11.24 0.22 -23.19
N LEU A 41 -10.00 0.18 -23.69
CA LEU A 41 -9.11 1.35 -23.76
C LEU A 41 -9.02 1.93 -25.18
N PRO A 42 -9.46 3.18 -25.41
CA PRO A 42 -9.50 3.79 -26.74
C PRO A 42 -8.15 4.42 -27.15
N TYR A 43 -7.04 3.83 -26.75
CA TYR A 43 -5.70 4.31 -27.09
C TYR A 43 -4.68 3.18 -27.21
N LEU A 44 -3.60 3.45 -27.95
CA LEU A 44 -2.43 2.58 -28.09
C LEU A 44 -1.15 3.41 -27.97
N VAL A 45 -0.32 3.09 -26.98
CA VAL A 45 1.00 3.73 -26.81
C VAL A 45 2.03 3.01 -27.66
N VAL A 46 2.71 3.71 -28.56
CA VAL A 46 3.61 3.12 -29.55
C VAL A 46 5.05 3.52 -29.28
N TYR A 47 5.96 2.56 -29.38
CA TYR A 47 7.40 2.78 -29.38
C TYR A 47 8.05 2.04 -30.54
N ARG A 48 8.99 2.71 -31.22
CA ARG A 48 9.85 2.08 -32.23
C ARG A 48 11.16 1.69 -31.60
N LYS A 49 11.54 0.42 -31.69
CA LYS A 49 12.85 -0.03 -31.19
C LYS A 49 13.98 0.65 -31.95
N ARG A 50 14.98 1.12 -31.18
CA ARG A 50 16.19 1.81 -31.67
C ARG A 50 17.41 1.26 -30.94
N GLU A 51 18.56 1.19 -31.62
CA GLU A 51 19.78 0.62 -31.05
C GLU A 51 20.34 1.44 -29.87
N ASN A 52 20.28 2.78 -29.96
CA ASN A 52 20.86 3.69 -28.97
C ASN A 52 19.78 4.39 -28.13
N ASP A 53 18.75 3.65 -27.71
CA ASP A 53 17.66 4.22 -26.90
C ASP A 53 17.28 3.38 -25.67
N PRO A 54 18.25 3.01 -24.82
CA PRO A 54 17.97 2.20 -23.63
C PRO A 54 17.09 2.98 -22.65
N GLY A 55 16.14 2.29 -22.03
CA GLY A 55 15.23 2.84 -21.01
C GLY A 55 13.84 3.21 -21.53
N THR A 56 13.71 3.72 -22.75
CA THR A 56 12.42 4.19 -23.32
C THR A 56 11.40 3.07 -23.47
N GLU A 57 11.86 1.89 -23.93
CA GLU A 57 11.02 0.68 -24.00
C GLU A 57 10.38 0.39 -22.63
N ARG A 58 11.11 0.57 -21.52
CA ARG A 58 10.59 0.31 -20.16
C ARG A 58 9.46 1.25 -19.77
N ILE A 59 9.45 2.47 -20.30
CA ILE A 59 8.37 3.44 -20.09
C ILE A 59 7.11 2.95 -20.80
N VAL A 60 7.24 2.59 -22.07
CA VAL A 60 6.10 2.17 -22.90
C VAL A 60 5.51 0.83 -22.47
N ILE A 61 6.33 -0.17 -22.11
CA ILE A 61 5.81 -1.48 -21.64
C ILE A 61 5.15 -1.41 -20.27
N SER A 62 5.12 -0.27 -19.59
CA SER A 62 4.38 -0.11 -18.34
C SER A 62 2.93 0.32 -18.58
N GLU A 63 2.58 0.70 -19.81
CA GLU A 63 1.23 1.07 -20.21
C GLU A 63 0.31 -0.15 -20.36
N ALA A 64 -1.00 0.10 -20.23
CA ALA A 64 -2.03 -0.93 -20.33
C ALA A 64 -2.28 -1.39 -21.76
N SER A 65 -2.19 -0.48 -22.74
CA SER A 65 -2.25 -0.80 -24.17
C SER A 65 -1.04 -0.21 -24.87
N TYR A 66 -0.15 -1.07 -25.38
CA TYR A 66 1.07 -0.65 -26.06
C TYR A 66 1.46 -1.54 -27.25
N LEU A 67 2.22 -0.95 -28.17
CA LEU A 67 2.84 -1.62 -29.31
C LEU A 67 4.32 -1.22 -29.41
N LEU A 68 5.20 -2.22 -29.28
CA LEU A 68 6.60 -2.10 -29.65
C LEU A 68 6.76 -2.53 -31.10
N ILE A 69 7.15 -1.60 -31.96
CA ILE A 69 7.49 -1.87 -33.35
C ILE A 69 8.92 -2.41 -33.40
N GLY A 70 9.08 -3.59 -34.01
CA GLY A 70 10.37 -4.24 -34.19
C GLY A 70 11.29 -3.52 -35.21
N ASN A 71 12.54 -3.96 -35.31
CA ASN A 71 13.56 -3.30 -36.13
C ASN A 71 13.43 -3.62 -37.64
N LYS A 72 12.39 -4.36 -38.05
CA LYS A 72 12.15 -4.84 -39.41
C LYS A 72 10.65 -4.78 -39.73
N PHE A 73 10.32 -4.75 -41.02
CA PHE A 73 8.95 -4.87 -41.53
C PHE A 73 8.00 -3.73 -41.12
N PHE A 74 8.50 -2.48 -41.08
CA PHE A 74 7.73 -1.31 -40.64
C PHE A 74 6.39 -1.13 -41.39
N GLU A 75 6.36 -1.32 -42.71
CA GLU A 75 5.13 -1.26 -43.50
C GLU A 75 4.04 -2.23 -43.02
N ALA A 76 4.43 -3.42 -42.53
CA ALA A 76 3.49 -4.39 -42.00
C ALA A 76 2.93 -3.95 -40.64
N TYR A 77 3.72 -3.24 -39.83
CA TYR A 77 3.24 -2.60 -38.61
C TYR A 77 2.28 -1.44 -38.91
N GLN A 78 2.54 -0.63 -39.94
CA GLN A 78 1.61 0.43 -40.35
C GLN A 78 0.23 -0.16 -40.72
N LYS A 79 0.21 -1.27 -41.48
CA LYS A 79 -1.03 -1.99 -41.82
C LYS A 79 -1.76 -2.51 -40.58
N LEU A 80 -1.02 -3.05 -39.61
CA LEU A 80 -1.60 -3.50 -38.34
C LEU A 80 -2.21 -2.32 -37.56
N ILE A 81 -1.49 -1.21 -37.43
CA ILE A 81 -1.95 -0.03 -36.68
C ILE A 81 -3.18 0.58 -37.33
N TYR A 82 -3.22 0.67 -38.66
CA TYR A 82 -4.41 1.10 -39.40
C TYR A 82 -5.61 0.21 -39.08
N ALA A 83 -5.44 -1.12 -39.18
CA ALA A 83 -6.51 -2.08 -38.97
C ALA A 83 -7.02 -2.08 -37.51
N LEU A 84 -6.12 -1.92 -36.54
CA LEU A 84 -6.48 -1.75 -35.13
C LEU A 84 -7.27 -0.47 -34.89
N ALA A 85 -6.79 0.66 -35.43
CA ALA A 85 -7.48 1.94 -35.28
C ALA A 85 -8.87 1.92 -35.93
N ASP A 86 -9.00 1.37 -37.13
CA ASP A 86 -10.26 1.28 -37.88
C ASP A 86 -11.31 0.44 -37.13
N LYS A 87 -10.89 -0.72 -36.59
CA LYS A 87 -11.77 -1.57 -35.78
C LYS A 87 -12.15 -0.90 -34.46
N LEU A 88 -11.17 -0.47 -33.67
CA LEU A 88 -11.42 0.02 -32.31
C LEU A 88 -12.06 1.42 -32.29
N SER A 89 -11.80 2.27 -33.29
CA SER A 89 -12.52 3.54 -33.41
C SER A 89 -14.00 3.34 -33.73
N SER A 90 -14.38 2.25 -34.39
CA SER A 90 -15.80 1.91 -34.59
C SER A 90 -16.50 1.63 -33.26
N ASP A 91 -15.80 1.05 -32.29
CA ASP A 91 -16.33 0.75 -30.94
C ASP A 91 -16.35 1.99 -30.03
N PHE A 92 -15.33 2.86 -30.13
CA PHE A 92 -15.13 4.01 -29.23
C PHE A 92 -15.42 5.39 -29.84
N LYS A 93 -15.80 5.47 -31.11
CA LYS A 93 -15.89 6.67 -31.98
C LYS A 93 -14.56 7.30 -32.39
N SER A 94 -13.52 7.18 -31.57
CA SER A 94 -12.18 7.67 -31.87
C SER A 94 -11.15 6.78 -31.17
N TYR A 95 -9.97 6.64 -31.79
CA TYR A 95 -8.87 5.87 -31.23
C TYR A 95 -7.56 6.66 -31.26
N MET A 96 -6.87 6.79 -30.12
CA MET A 96 -5.61 7.54 -30.04
C MET A 96 -4.39 6.65 -30.29
N ILE A 97 -3.53 7.04 -31.21
CA ILE A 97 -2.19 6.47 -31.36
C ILE A 97 -1.19 7.43 -30.73
N PHE A 98 -0.58 7.03 -29.62
CA PHE A 98 0.30 7.88 -28.83
C PHE A 98 1.75 7.37 -28.93
N GLU A 99 2.55 7.97 -29.79
CA GLU A 99 3.95 7.58 -29.99
C GLU A 99 4.85 8.26 -28.96
N ILE A 100 5.69 7.47 -28.27
CA ILE A 100 6.70 7.98 -27.34
C ILE A 100 8.08 7.67 -27.93
N TYR A 101 8.97 8.66 -27.93
CA TYR A 101 10.35 8.48 -28.35
C TYR A 101 11.26 9.48 -27.68
N THR A 102 12.55 9.15 -27.58
CA THR A 102 13.55 10.05 -27.01
C THR A 102 14.11 11.00 -28.07
N GLY A 103 14.10 12.29 -27.75
CA GLY A 103 14.68 13.36 -28.55
C GLY A 103 16.21 13.45 -28.41
N GLU A 104 16.79 14.45 -29.07
CA GLU A 104 18.18 14.83 -28.84
C GLU A 104 18.36 15.41 -27.43
N PRO A 105 19.58 15.40 -26.85
CA PRO A 105 19.85 15.97 -25.54
C PRO A 105 19.37 17.42 -25.42
N ASN A 106 18.26 17.61 -24.71
CA ASN A 106 17.64 18.89 -24.45
C ASN A 106 16.85 18.81 -23.13
N ASN A 107 16.33 19.95 -22.68
CA ASN A 107 15.54 20.05 -21.45
C ASN A 107 14.05 20.29 -21.73
N CYS A 108 13.52 19.73 -22.83
CA CYS A 108 12.17 20.00 -23.30
C CYS A 108 11.41 18.71 -23.65
N PHE A 109 10.25 18.52 -23.04
CA PHE A 109 9.24 17.62 -23.59
C PHE A 109 8.55 18.31 -24.77
N THR A 110 8.55 17.67 -25.95
CA THR A 110 7.84 18.22 -27.11
C THR A 110 6.60 17.38 -27.39
N ILE A 111 5.42 17.98 -27.25
CA ILE A 111 4.13 17.34 -27.55
C ILE A 111 3.72 17.72 -28.97
N LYS A 112 3.83 16.78 -29.92
CA LYS A 112 3.43 16.97 -31.32
C LYS A 112 2.03 16.44 -31.52
N ALA A 113 1.05 17.31 -31.72
CA ALA A 113 -0.37 16.93 -31.77
C ALA A 113 -1.16 17.85 -32.74
N PRO A 114 -2.36 17.45 -33.19
CA PRO A 114 -3.29 18.38 -33.84
C PRO A 114 -3.95 19.24 -32.75
N ALA A 115 -3.22 20.25 -32.26
CA ALA A 115 -3.56 20.96 -31.02
C ALA A 115 -4.94 21.63 -31.06
N GLN A 116 -5.39 22.05 -32.25
CA GLN A 116 -6.74 22.60 -32.42
C GLN A 116 -7.86 21.57 -32.25
N LYS A 117 -7.60 20.28 -32.53
CA LYS A 117 -8.59 19.19 -32.40
C LYS A 117 -8.59 18.54 -31.02
N LEU A 118 -7.46 18.60 -30.31
CA LEU A 118 -7.30 18.06 -28.94
C LEU A 118 -6.85 19.14 -27.94
N PRO A 119 -7.51 20.32 -27.88
CA PRO A 119 -6.98 21.45 -27.12
C PRO A 119 -6.96 21.20 -25.61
N SER A 120 -7.91 20.42 -25.06
CA SER A 120 -7.94 20.11 -23.64
C SER A 120 -6.87 19.08 -23.26
N SER A 121 -6.83 17.94 -23.94
CA SER A 121 -5.99 16.80 -23.56
C SER A 121 -4.49 17.13 -23.68
N VAL A 122 -4.12 17.87 -24.74
CA VAL A 122 -2.72 18.30 -24.95
C VAL A 122 -2.28 19.34 -23.92
N LYS A 123 -3.18 20.27 -23.53
CA LYS A 123 -2.91 21.24 -22.45
C LYS A 123 -2.81 20.56 -21.08
N VAL A 124 -3.62 19.54 -20.83
CA VAL A 124 -3.51 18.72 -19.61
C VAL A 124 -2.14 18.06 -19.57
N LEU A 125 -1.69 17.44 -20.67
CA LEU A 125 -0.37 16.82 -20.73
C LEU A 125 0.76 17.84 -20.48
N GLU A 126 0.73 18.98 -21.17
CA GLU A 126 1.72 20.06 -20.99
C GLU A 126 1.77 20.54 -19.53
N LYS A 127 0.61 20.84 -18.94
CA LYS A 127 0.51 21.27 -17.54
C LYS A 127 1.08 20.22 -16.59
N GLU A 128 0.71 18.96 -16.77
CA GLU A 128 1.14 17.89 -15.89
C GLU A 128 2.64 17.64 -16.00
N LEU A 129 3.23 17.65 -17.20
CA LEU A 129 4.67 17.50 -17.43
C LEU A 129 5.49 18.67 -16.87
N ASN A 130 4.95 19.89 -16.89
CA ASN A 130 5.62 21.05 -16.30
C ASN A 130 5.73 20.97 -14.75
N ASN A 131 4.94 20.10 -14.11
CA ASN A 131 5.04 19.86 -12.66
C ASN A 131 6.27 19.04 -12.27
N ILE A 132 7.07 18.56 -13.22
CA ILE A 132 8.20 17.67 -12.94
C ILE A 132 9.26 18.34 -12.07
N ASN A 133 9.42 19.66 -12.23
CA ASN A 133 10.36 20.47 -11.47
C ASN A 133 10.00 20.56 -9.97
N ASN A 134 8.75 20.27 -9.61
CA ASN A 134 8.33 20.15 -8.20
C ASN A 134 8.68 18.77 -7.61
N THR A 135 8.91 17.78 -8.47
CA THR A 135 9.17 16.38 -8.07
C THR A 135 10.67 16.09 -8.04
N PHE A 136 11.42 16.62 -9.01
CA PHE A 136 12.87 16.38 -9.13
C PHE A 136 13.63 17.70 -8.98
N SER A 137 14.37 17.83 -7.88
CA SER A 137 15.28 18.96 -7.68
C SER A 137 16.46 18.88 -8.65
N GLY A 138 16.79 19.99 -9.32
CA GLY A 138 17.96 20.10 -10.19
C GLY A 138 17.74 19.69 -11.65
N LEU A 139 16.54 19.22 -12.00
CA LEU A 139 16.10 19.09 -13.39
C LEU A 139 15.18 20.26 -13.70
N TYR A 140 15.58 21.10 -14.66
CA TYR A 140 14.74 22.18 -15.17
C TYR A 140 14.22 21.77 -16.53
N LEU A 141 13.08 21.09 -16.55
CA LEU A 141 12.42 20.66 -17.77
C LEU A 141 11.18 21.52 -18.03
N LYS A 142 10.92 21.78 -19.30
CA LYS A 142 9.69 22.42 -19.77
C LYS A 142 8.95 21.50 -20.74
N ALA A 143 7.65 21.65 -20.84
CA ALA A 143 6.86 21.04 -21.89
C ALA A 143 6.39 22.10 -22.88
N GLU A 144 6.46 21.78 -24.17
CA GLU A 144 6.02 22.64 -25.26
C GLU A 144 5.09 21.89 -26.22
N ILE A 145 4.03 22.55 -26.65
CA ILE A 145 3.09 22.03 -27.65
C ILE A 145 3.50 22.50 -29.04
N LYS A 146 3.65 21.55 -29.97
CA LYS A 146 3.84 21.81 -31.40
C LYS A 146 2.61 21.33 -32.16
N ASP A 147 1.85 22.28 -32.72
CA ASP A 147 0.75 21.95 -33.64
C ASP A 147 1.33 21.65 -35.03
N THR A 148 1.35 20.37 -35.39
CA THR A 148 2.04 19.92 -36.60
C THR A 148 1.35 18.72 -37.26
N PRO A 149 1.35 18.66 -38.61
CA PRO A 149 0.94 17.46 -39.35
C PRO A 149 1.88 16.28 -39.09
N HIS A 150 3.19 16.51 -38.97
CA HIS A 150 4.20 15.48 -38.73
C HIS A 150 4.47 15.33 -37.22
N ARG A 151 4.14 14.17 -36.65
CA ARG A 151 4.10 13.95 -35.18
C ARG A 151 5.14 12.97 -34.66
N GLN A 152 5.86 12.33 -35.57
CA GLN A 152 6.92 11.36 -35.30
C GLN A 152 8.22 12.07 -34.92
N LYS A 153 9.26 11.27 -34.61
CA LYS A 153 10.64 11.78 -34.54
C LYS A 153 11.04 12.34 -35.91
N GLU A 154 11.81 13.42 -35.92
CA GLU A 154 12.28 14.02 -37.17
C GLU A 154 13.09 12.99 -37.98
N GLY A 155 12.75 12.84 -39.27
CA GLY A 155 13.39 11.88 -40.18
C GLY A 155 12.78 10.47 -40.17
N ASP A 156 11.86 10.17 -39.25
CA ASP A 156 11.10 8.93 -39.27
C ASP A 156 9.93 9.01 -40.26
N GLU A 157 9.59 7.88 -40.88
CA GLU A 157 8.34 7.75 -41.65
C GLU A 157 7.10 7.84 -40.73
N ASP A 158 6.01 8.43 -41.22
CA ASP A 158 4.75 8.57 -40.47
C ASP A 158 4.18 7.20 -40.07
N ILE A 159 3.63 7.05 -38.85
CA ILE A 159 2.95 5.81 -38.44
C ILE A 159 1.73 5.55 -39.33
N LEU A 160 0.94 6.60 -39.56
CA LEU A 160 -0.15 6.67 -40.52
C LEU A 160 -0.12 8.06 -41.13
N SER A 161 -0.38 8.16 -42.43
CA SER A 161 -0.62 9.46 -43.05
C SER A 161 -1.86 10.12 -42.43
N ILE A 162 -1.97 11.44 -42.57
CA ILE A 162 -3.12 12.19 -42.04
C ILE A 162 -4.45 11.69 -42.61
N ASP A 163 -4.47 11.26 -43.87
CA ASP A 163 -5.69 10.77 -44.51
C ASP A 163 -6.03 9.35 -44.07
N GLU A 164 -5.05 8.47 -43.84
CA GLU A 164 -5.26 7.17 -43.23
C GLU A 164 -5.77 7.30 -41.79
N ALA A 165 -5.19 8.21 -41.01
CA ALA A 165 -5.64 8.47 -39.65
C ALA A 165 -7.09 8.95 -39.62
N LYS A 166 -7.48 9.88 -40.52
CA LYS A 166 -8.89 10.31 -40.64
C LYS A 166 -9.81 9.16 -41.06
N LYS A 167 -9.41 8.33 -42.03
CA LYS A 167 -10.22 7.22 -42.54
C LYS A 167 -10.48 6.16 -41.48
N SER A 168 -9.48 5.88 -40.64
CA SER A 168 -9.54 4.88 -39.56
C SER A 168 -10.06 5.42 -38.23
N GLY A 169 -10.51 6.69 -38.16
CA GLY A 169 -10.95 7.32 -36.91
C GLY A 169 -9.83 7.58 -35.88
N ALA A 170 -8.57 7.48 -36.31
CA ALA A 170 -7.41 7.64 -35.46
C ALA A 170 -7.03 9.11 -35.21
N VAL A 171 -6.52 9.39 -34.02
CA VAL A 171 -5.80 10.62 -33.71
C VAL A 171 -4.39 10.29 -33.24
N ILE A 172 -3.39 10.74 -33.99
CA ILE A 172 -1.98 10.53 -33.65
C ILE A 172 -1.49 11.67 -32.76
N VAL A 173 -0.77 11.35 -31.69
CA VAL A 173 -0.03 12.27 -30.82
C VAL A 173 1.38 11.72 -30.66
N GLY A 174 2.39 12.58 -30.74
CA GLY A 174 3.78 12.24 -30.44
C GLY A 174 4.25 12.94 -29.18
N LEU A 175 4.95 12.22 -28.31
CA LEU A 175 5.65 12.75 -27.16
C LEU A 175 7.14 12.49 -27.30
N GLU A 176 7.88 13.57 -27.52
CA GLU A 176 9.33 13.57 -27.45
C GLU A 176 9.76 13.76 -26.00
N ILE A 177 10.42 12.75 -25.42
CA ILE A 177 10.97 12.82 -24.08
C ILE A 177 12.46 13.23 -24.12
N PRO A 178 12.92 14.12 -23.22
CA PRO A 178 14.33 14.41 -23.09
C PRO A 178 15.08 13.20 -22.48
N PRO A 179 16.31 12.87 -22.95
CA PRO A 179 17.09 11.72 -22.48
C PRO A 179 17.69 11.88 -21.06
N VAL A 180 17.02 12.59 -20.14
CA VAL A 180 17.54 12.91 -18.79
C VAL A 180 17.76 11.69 -17.88
N PHE A 181 17.26 10.53 -18.28
CA PHE A 181 17.38 9.27 -17.53
C PHE A 181 18.61 8.43 -17.88
N ARG A 182 19.50 8.96 -18.72
CA ARG A 182 20.77 8.34 -19.10
C ARG A 182 21.89 9.37 -19.26
N ASP A 183 23.12 8.90 -19.26
CA ASP A 183 24.31 9.72 -19.50
C ASP A 183 24.61 9.91 -21.00
N GLU A 184 25.70 10.61 -21.32
CA GLU A 184 26.16 10.87 -22.69
C GLU A 184 26.57 9.58 -23.44
N ASN A 185 26.88 8.50 -22.72
CA ASN A 185 27.22 7.18 -23.27
C ASN A 185 25.98 6.27 -23.41
N ASN A 186 24.78 6.79 -23.16
CA ASN A 186 23.52 6.04 -23.06
C ASN A 186 23.44 5.03 -21.89
N GLU A 187 24.27 5.17 -20.86
CA GLU A 187 24.11 4.40 -19.63
C GLU A 187 22.94 4.93 -18.82
N VAL A 188 21.97 4.04 -18.54
CA VAL A 188 20.73 4.40 -17.84
C VAL A 188 20.98 4.56 -16.34
N TYR A 189 20.44 5.62 -15.75
CA TYR A 189 20.34 5.79 -14.30
C TYR A 189 19.13 5.01 -13.74
N PRO A 190 19.28 3.79 -13.20
CA PRO A 190 18.13 2.89 -13.04
C PRO A 190 17.14 3.33 -11.95
N VAL A 191 17.65 3.99 -10.90
CA VAL A 191 16.83 4.55 -9.81
C VAL A 191 16.03 5.75 -10.32
N PHE A 192 16.67 6.65 -11.06
CA PHE A 192 16.02 7.81 -11.64
C PHE A 192 15.03 7.44 -12.73
N LEU A 193 15.38 6.56 -13.68
CA LEU A 193 14.48 6.08 -14.73
C LEU A 193 13.17 5.53 -14.13
N ARG A 194 13.24 4.81 -13.00
CA ARG A 194 12.05 4.29 -12.33
C ARG A 194 11.12 5.42 -11.88
N GLN A 195 11.66 6.39 -11.14
CA GLN A 195 10.88 7.53 -10.65
C GLN A 195 10.33 8.37 -11.81
N PHE A 196 11.16 8.62 -12.82
CA PHE A 196 10.81 9.37 -14.02
C PHE A 196 9.70 8.67 -14.81
N LYS A 197 9.77 7.35 -14.95
CA LYS A 197 8.75 6.51 -15.57
C LYS A 197 7.40 6.63 -14.85
N ASP A 198 7.39 6.42 -13.54
CA ASP A 198 6.15 6.42 -12.75
C ASP A 198 5.46 7.81 -12.80
N TYR A 199 6.27 8.87 -12.81
CA TYR A 199 5.83 10.24 -13.05
C TYR A 199 5.21 10.41 -14.45
N LEU A 200 5.91 9.98 -15.51
CA LEU A 200 5.43 10.12 -16.89
C LEU A 200 4.13 9.38 -17.15
N ILE A 201 3.99 8.14 -16.65
CA ILE A 201 2.77 7.34 -16.79
C ILE A 201 1.58 8.10 -16.18
N THR A 202 1.77 8.69 -15.00
CA THR A 202 0.71 9.48 -14.35
C THR A 202 0.30 10.69 -15.21
N CYS A 203 1.27 11.41 -15.79
CA CYS A 203 0.99 12.53 -16.69
C CYS A 203 0.23 12.09 -17.95
N ILE A 204 0.67 10.97 -18.55
CA ILE A 204 0.05 10.38 -19.74
C ILE A 204 -1.39 9.93 -19.43
N HIS A 205 -1.62 9.23 -18.33
CA HIS A 205 -2.96 8.76 -17.93
C HIS A 205 -3.95 9.91 -17.71
N LYS A 206 -3.52 11.00 -17.08
CA LYS A 206 -4.40 12.18 -16.93
C LYS A 206 -4.79 12.80 -18.27
N ALA A 207 -3.85 12.89 -19.21
CA ALA A 207 -4.11 13.41 -20.54
C ALA A 207 -4.99 12.47 -21.38
N LEU A 208 -4.73 11.16 -21.33
CA LEU A 208 -5.52 10.13 -21.98
C LEU A 208 -6.94 10.08 -21.42
N PHE A 209 -7.12 10.24 -20.10
CA PHE A 209 -8.44 10.29 -19.48
C PHE A 209 -9.27 11.47 -19.96
N ASP A 210 -8.67 12.66 -20.10
CA ASP A 210 -9.36 13.81 -20.69
C ASP A 210 -9.80 13.50 -22.14
N TYR A 211 -8.91 12.90 -22.95
CA TYR A 211 -9.25 12.46 -24.30
C TYR A 211 -10.41 11.46 -24.31
N VAL A 212 -10.34 10.43 -23.47
CA VAL A 212 -11.36 9.39 -23.34
C VAL A 212 -12.72 10.03 -23.02
N ARG A 213 -12.77 10.94 -22.04
CA ARG A 213 -14.00 11.60 -21.61
C ARG A 213 -14.61 12.52 -22.68
N VAL A 214 -13.77 13.21 -23.45
CA VAL A 214 -14.21 14.26 -24.39
C VAL A 214 -14.49 13.71 -25.79
N GLN A 215 -13.70 12.74 -26.24
CA GLN A 215 -13.66 12.32 -27.65
C GLN A 215 -14.17 10.89 -27.89
N THR A 216 -14.46 10.12 -26.84
CA THR A 216 -14.84 8.71 -26.97
C THR A 216 -16.16 8.41 -26.26
N SER A 217 -16.76 7.27 -26.58
CA SER A 217 -17.92 6.72 -25.85
C SER A 217 -17.54 5.77 -24.70
N SER A 218 -16.26 5.69 -24.34
CA SER A 218 -15.81 4.77 -23.29
C SER A 218 -16.28 5.25 -21.90
N GLY A 219 -16.77 4.31 -21.09
CA GLY A 219 -17.34 4.55 -19.75
C GLY A 219 -16.31 4.62 -18.62
N VAL A 220 -15.04 4.92 -18.92
CA VAL A 220 -13.98 5.02 -17.90
C VAL A 220 -14.28 6.19 -16.96
N GLY A 221 -14.45 5.92 -15.67
CA GLY A 221 -14.84 6.92 -14.67
C GLY A 221 -13.69 7.71 -14.04
N SER A 222 -12.44 7.25 -14.19
CA SER A 222 -11.26 7.79 -13.53
C SER A 222 -9.99 7.49 -14.33
N TYR A 223 -8.98 8.36 -14.25
CA TYR A 223 -7.67 8.12 -14.88
C TYR A 223 -6.93 6.93 -14.26
N LEU A 224 -7.24 6.58 -13.01
CA LEU A 224 -6.68 5.43 -12.30
C LEU A 224 -7.06 4.09 -12.95
N ALA A 225 -8.21 4.05 -13.64
CA ALA A 225 -8.69 2.86 -14.34
C ALA A 225 -7.98 2.58 -15.68
N LEU A 226 -7.04 3.46 -16.11
CA LEU A 226 -6.26 3.29 -17.35
C LEU A 226 -5.03 2.37 -17.17
N GLY A 227 -4.73 1.93 -15.94
CA GLY A 227 -3.72 0.90 -15.68
C GLY A 227 -4.17 -0.51 -16.08
N ARG A 228 -3.24 -1.48 -16.08
CA ARG A 228 -3.54 -2.87 -16.46
C ARG A 228 -4.62 -3.48 -15.56
N LYS A 229 -5.60 -4.18 -16.12
CA LYS A 229 -6.57 -4.93 -15.29
C LYS A 229 -6.02 -6.30 -14.93
N HIS A 230 -5.23 -6.88 -15.84
CA HIS A 230 -4.65 -8.21 -15.66
C HIS A 230 -3.15 -8.11 -15.38
N LEU A 231 -2.77 -8.39 -14.13
CA LEU A 231 -1.36 -8.44 -13.74
C LEU A 231 -0.68 -9.69 -14.30
N LYS A 232 0.62 -9.57 -14.63
CA LYS A 232 1.44 -10.70 -15.07
C LYS A 232 1.62 -11.71 -13.94
N GLU A 233 1.77 -12.99 -14.27
CA GLU A 233 1.97 -14.09 -13.31
C GLU A 233 3.12 -13.81 -12.32
N LYS A 234 4.20 -13.19 -12.81
CA LYS A 234 5.36 -12.75 -12.03
C LYS A 234 4.99 -11.94 -10.78
N VAL A 235 3.93 -11.13 -10.85
CA VAL A 235 3.46 -10.34 -9.71
C VAL A 235 2.95 -11.26 -8.60
N PHE A 236 2.14 -12.25 -8.94
CA PHE A 236 1.61 -13.21 -7.98
C PHE A 236 2.67 -14.16 -7.45
N GLU A 237 3.70 -14.49 -8.25
CA GLU A 237 4.87 -15.25 -7.77
C GLU A 237 5.61 -14.49 -6.66
N ILE A 238 5.89 -13.20 -6.88
CA ILE A 238 6.64 -12.37 -5.92
C ILE A 238 5.79 -12.09 -4.68
N ASP A 239 4.50 -11.80 -4.84
CA ASP A 239 3.54 -11.63 -3.74
C ASP A 239 3.55 -12.84 -2.78
N LYS A 240 3.37 -14.04 -3.33
CA LYS A 240 3.40 -15.31 -2.56
C LYS A 240 4.76 -15.52 -1.88
N ALA A 241 5.86 -15.21 -2.58
CA ALA A 241 7.20 -15.38 -2.03
C ALA A 241 7.45 -14.43 -0.85
N LEU A 242 7.07 -13.15 -0.96
CA LEU A 242 7.15 -12.18 0.14
C LEU A 242 6.30 -12.61 1.34
N ALA A 243 5.05 -13.01 1.09
CA ALA A 243 4.16 -13.50 2.15
C ALA A 243 4.71 -14.77 2.84
N LYS A 244 5.37 -15.65 2.08
CA LYS A 244 6.02 -16.85 2.63
C LYS A 244 7.20 -16.50 3.52
N ILE A 245 8.06 -15.57 3.10
CA ILE A 245 9.22 -15.12 3.90
C ILE A 245 8.75 -14.49 5.21
N GLU A 246 7.76 -13.59 5.18
CA GLU A 246 7.18 -12.99 6.37
C GLU A 246 6.68 -14.05 7.37
N ARG A 247 6.07 -15.13 6.86
CA ARG A 247 5.54 -16.21 7.70
C ARG A 247 6.58 -17.19 8.22
N SER A 248 7.83 -17.13 7.75
CA SER A 248 8.86 -18.07 8.17
C SER A 248 9.38 -17.79 9.59
N TYR A 249 9.07 -16.62 10.15
CA TYR A 249 9.45 -16.22 11.50
C TYR A 249 8.34 -15.46 12.24
N GLN A 250 8.35 -15.56 13.57
CA GLN A 250 7.42 -14.82 14.44
C GLN A 250 8.15 -13.63 15.06
N PHE A 251 8.24 -12.52 14.31
CA PHE A 251 9.03 -11.35 14.70
C PHE A 251 8.79 -10.91 16.16
N LEU A 252 7.53 -10.65 16.53
CA LEU A 252 7.14 -10.17 17.86
C LEU A 252 7.51 -11.14 18.98
N TRP A 253 7.36 -12.44 18.72
CA TRP A 253 7.71 -13.47 19.68
C TRP A 253 9.22 -13.55 19.92
N LEU A 254 10.00 -13.39 18.85
CA LEU A 254 11.46 -13.45 18.90
C LEU A 254 12.10 -12.22 19.54
N VAL A 255 11.46 -11.05 19.44
CA VAL A 255 11.92 -9.81 20.12
C VAL A 255 11.43 -9.67 21.56
N SER A 256 10.44 -10.47 21.97
CA SER A 256 9.95 -10.47 23.36
C SER A 256 10.94 -11.17 24.30
N PRO A 257 11.28 -10.59 25.46
CA PRO A 257 12.14 -11.25 26.45
C PRO A 257 11.47 -12.51 27.05
N ALA A 258 12.29 -13.46 27.48
CA ALA A 258 11.86 -14.69 28.14
C ALA A 258 11.77 -14.54 29.67
N ASN A 259 12.42 -13.54 30.27
CA ASN A 259 12.58 -13.36 31.71
C ASN A 259 11.85 -12.13 32.29
N ILE A 260 10.79 -11.66 31.63
CA ILE A 260 10.05 -10.44 32.02
C ILE A 260 9.50 -10.50 33.46
N HIS A 261 9.09 -11.69 33.90
CA HIS A 261 8.57 -11.90 35.25
C HIS A 261 9.66 -11.67 36.31
N ASN A 262 10.84 -12.27 36.13
CA ASN A 262 11.97 -12.08 37.03
C ASN A 262 12.45 -10.63 37.05
N ILE A 263 12.41 -9.94 35.90
CA ILE A 263 12.70 -8.50 35.82
C ILE A 263 11.71 -7.72 36.70
N LYS A 264 10.40 -8.04 36.61
CA LYS A 264 9.36 -7.39 37.43
C LYS A 264 9.61 -7.63 38.92
N GLU A 265 9.73 -8.88 39.35
CA GLU A 265 9.94 -9.21 40.77
C GLU A 265 11.16 -8.49 41.35
N THR A 266 12.31 -8.60 40.69
CA THR A 266 13.55 -7.94 41.14
C THR A 266 13.40 -6.42 41.20
N PHE A 267 12.76 -5.81 40.20
CA PHE A 267 12.58 -4.37 40.14
C PHE A 267 11.68 -3.87 41.27
N PHE A 268 10.59 -4.58 41.58
CA PHE A 268 9.69 -4.19 42.67
C PHE A 268 10.30 -4.46 44.05
N GLU A 269 10.95 -5.61 44.27
CA GLU A 269 11.61 -5.96 45.54
C GLU A 269 12.77 -5.01 45.88
N SER A 270 13.45 -4.48 44.85
CA SER A 270 14.51 -3.49 45.01
C SER A 270 14.01 -2.05 45.11
N ASN A 271 12.71 -1.83 45.36
CA ASN A 271 12.10 -0.49 45.39
C ASN A 271 12.40 0.34 44.13
N TYR A 272 12.33 -0.29 42.96
CA TYR A 272 12.51 0.31 41.63
C TYR A 272 13.95 0.72 41.29
N GLU A 273 14.96 0.13 41.94
CA GLU A 273 16.37 0.47 41.71
C GLU A 273 17.09 -0.51 40.77
N LYS A 274 16.79 -1.81 40.85
CA LYS A 274 17.54 -2.86 40.15
C LYS A 274 16.75 -3.45 38.99
N VAL A 275 17.31 -3.40 37.78
CA VAL A 275 16.76 -4.02 36.57
C VAL A 275 17.67 -5.17 36.14
N LEU A 276 17.11 -6.34 35.84
CA LEU A 276 17.88 -7.46 35.27
C LEU A 276 18.02 -7.30 33.75
N ASP A 277 19.07 -7.89 33.18
CA ASP A 277 19.28 -7.94 31.73
C ASP A 277 18.16 -8.71 31.02
N TYR A 278 17.82 -8.27 29.80
CA TYR A 278 16.80 -8.91 28.98
C TYR A 278 17.38 -10.16 28.31
N HIS A 279 16.75 -11.32 28.53
CA HIS A 279 17.14 -12.56 27.89
C HIS A 279 16.21 -12.89 26.72
N TYR A 280 16.76 -13.12 25.54
CA TYR A 280 16.01 -13.43 24.33
C TYR A 280 16.12 -14.92 23.97
N ARG A 281 15.12 -15.39 23.23
CA ARG A 281 15.09 -16.76 22.69
C ARG A 281 16.14 -16.90 21.57
N LEU A 282 16.62 -18.12 21.38
CA LEU A 282 17.47 -18.46 20.24
C LEU A 282 16.67 -18.33 18.94
N LEU A 283 17.35 -17.88 17.88
CA LEU A 283 16.72 -17.80 16.56
C LEU A 283 16.56 -19.18 15.94
N PRO A 284 15.35 -19.55 15.49
CA PRO A 284 15.14 -20.78 14.73
C PRO A 284 15.50 -20.65 13.25
N ILE A 285 15.97 -19.46 12.83
CA ILE A 285 16.23 -19.07 11.45
C ILE A 285 17.63 -18.45 11.34
N ASP A 286 18.20 -18.50 10.14
CA ASP A 286 19.41 -17.77 9.78
C ASP A 286 19.03 -16.47 9.04
N PRO A 287 19.27 -15.29 9.66
CA PRO A 287 18.96 -13.99 9.05
C PRO A 287 19.61 -13.77 7.67
N ASP A 288 20.84 -14.22 7.46
CA ASP A 288 21.56 -13.98 6.20
C ASP A 288 20.97 -14.82 5.06
N LEU A 289 20.56 -16.06 5.34
CA LEU A 289 19.87 -16.90 4.37
C LEU A 289 18.51 -16.31 3.97
N LEU A 290 17.75 -15.76 4.93
CA LEU A 290 16.48 -15.09 4.64
C LEU A 290 16.67 -13.80 3.83
N LYS A 291 17.68 -12.99 4.14
CA LYS A 291 18.02 -11.82 3.33
C LYS A 291 18.37 -12.22 1.89
N ARG A 292 19.13 -13.30 1.71
CA ARG A 292 19.43 -13.81 0.37
C ARG A 292 18.17 -14.27 -0.37
N GLU A 293 17.26 -15.00 0.29
CA GLU A 293 15.97 -15.39 -0.30
C GLU A 293 15.15 -14.15 -0.71
N LEU A 294 15.12 -13.13 0.14
CA LEU A 294 14.40 -11.88 -0.05
C LEU A 294 14.92 -11.04 -1.22
N TYR A 295 16.24 -10.89 -1.35
CA TYR A 295 16.87 -10.08 -2.41
C TYR A 295 17.02 -10.83 -3.74
N ASN A 296 16.88 -12.16 -3.76
CA ASN A 296 16.76 -12.94 -4.99
C ASN A 296 15.41 -12.75 -5.70
N LEU A 297 14.42 -12.13 -5.03
CA LEU A 297 13.15 -11.77 -5.65
C LEU A 297 13.35 -10.62 -6.64
N LYS A 298 13.09 -10.90 -7.92
CA LYS A 298 13.28 -9.98 -9.05
C LYS A 298 12.16 -8.95 -9.17
N VAL A 299 12.01 -8.09 -8.16
CA VAL A 299 10.98 -7.03 -8.11
C VAL A 299 11.16 -6.02 -9.26
N GLU A 300 12.36 -5.89 -9.82
CA GLU A 300 12.67 -5.08 -11.00
C GLU A 300 12.10 -5.59 -12.33
N GLU A 301 11.63 -6.84 -12.40
CA GLU A 301 10.93 -7.39 -13.56
C GLU A 301 9.41 -7.08 -13.54
N ILE A 302 8.91 -6.39 -12.51
CA ILE A 302 7.50 -5.95 -12.43
C ILE A 302 7.33 -4.66 -13.23
N ASP A 303 6.50 -4.71 -14.26
CA ASP A 303 6.19 -3.54 -15.09
C ASP A 303 5.18 -2.60 -14.42
N ASP A 304 4.23 -3.17 -13.67
CA ASP A 304 3.18 -2.41 -13.00
C ASP A 304 3.75 -1.50 -11.90
N PRO A 305 3.60 -0.17 -12.01
CA PRO A 305 4.20 0.77 -11.06
C PRO A 305 3.71 0.58 -9.62
N ALA A 306 2.39 0.42 -9.43
CA ALA A 306 1.77 0.25 -8.13
C ALA A 306 2.29 -1.01 -7.42
N MET A 307 2.33 -2.13 -8.14
CA MET A 307 2.83 -3.41 -7.61
C MET A 307 4.33 -3.37 -7.33
N SER A 308 5.13 -2.78 -8.24
CA SER A 308 6.57 -2.59 -8.03
C SER A 308 6.84 -1.74 -6.79
N HIS A 309 6.07 -0.68 -6.57
CA HIS A 309 6.21 0.17 -5.39
C HIS A 309 5.90 -0.61 -4.09
N ILE A 310 4.71 -1.20 -3.99
CA ILE A 310 4.27 -1.93 -2.78
C ILE A 310 5.24 -3.06 -2.42
N PHE A 311 5.72 -3.84 -3.39
CA PHE A 311 6.61 -4.96 -3.11
C PHE A 311 8.01 -4.52 -2.71
N ARG A 312 8.49 -3.37 -3.18
CA ARG A 312 9.76 -2.80 -2.71
C ARG A 312 9.66 -2.36 -1.26
N GLU A 313 8.61 -1.65 -0.91
CA GLU A 313 8.37 -1.25 0.48
C GLU A 313 8.25 -2.48 1.38
N LYS A 314 7.50 -3.51 0.96
CA LYS A 314 7.39 -4.76 1.74
C LYS A 314 8.74 -5.47 1.88
N ARG A 315 9.54 -5.51 0.81
CA ARG A 315 10.90 -6.07 0.86
C ARG A 315 11.78 -5.31 1.85
N GLU A 316 11.73 -3.98 1.85
CA GLU A 316 12.51 -3.15 2.77
C GLU A 316 12.07 -3.32 4.23
N GLU A 317 10.77 -3.44 4.49
CA GLU A 317 10.23 -3.75 5.82
C GLU A 317 10.74 -5.10 6.33
N LEU A 318 10.68 -6.15 5.51
CA LEU A 318 11.15 -7.48 5.88
C LEU A 318 12.67 -7.50 6.12
N ASP A 319 13.46 -6.79 5.30
CA ASP A 319 14.91 -6.65 5.53
C ASP A 319 15.22 -5.97 6.88
N GLN A 320 14.47 -4.93 7.23
CA GLN A 320 14.60 -4.25 8.52
C GLN A 320 14.24 -5.18 9.68
N GLN A 321 13.12 -5.91 9.59
CA GLN A 321 12.74 -6.88 10.62
C GLN A 321 13.79 -7.98 10.80
N ILE A 322 14.30 -8.55 9.71
CA ILE A 322 15.35 -9.58 9.75
C ILE A 322 16.64 -9.02 10.37
N THR A 323 17.01 -7.78 10.05
CA THR A 323 18.15 -7.09 10.65
C THR A 323 17.97 -6.91 12.17
N MET A 324 16.80 -6.44 12.60
CA MET A 324 16.47 -6.28 14.01
C MET A 324 16.56 -7.61 14.77
N LEU A 325 16.24 -8.73 14.14
CA LEU A 325 16.41 -10.03 14.76
C LEU A 325 17.89 -10.38 15.03
N SER A 326 18.82 -9.94 14.20
CA SER A 326 20.26 -10.15 14.45
C SER A 326 20.81 -9.25 15.55
N GLU A 327 20.15 -8.13 15.85
CA GLU A 327 20.66 -7.07 16.73
C GLU A 327 20.00 -7.01 18.11
N ARG A 328 19.09 -7.95 18.44
CA ARG A 328 18.37 -7.97 19.71
C ARG A 328 19.32 -7.87 20.91
N GLY A 329 18.99 -6.98 21.83
CA GLY A 329 19.78 -6.74 23.04
C GLY A 329 20.98 -5.81 22.83
N THR A 330 21.13 -5.22 21.63
CA THR A 330 22.16 -4.22 21.33
C THR A 330 21.53 -2.86 21.09
N PRO A 331 22.29 -1.75 21.23
CA PRO A 331 21.81 -0.42 20.88
C PRO A 331 21.37 -0.28 19.40
N ASN A 332 21.91 -1.11 18.49
CA ASN A 332 21.56 -1.04 17.06
C ASN A 332 20.10 -1.42 16.79
N PHE A 333 19.53 -2.31 17.61
CA PHE A 333 18.12 -2.66 17.54
C PHE A 333 17.22 -1.42 17.63
N PHE A 334 17.56 -0.48 18.52
CA PHE A 334 16.79 0.73 18.72
C PHE A 334 16.82 1.64 17.49
N TYR A 335 17.98 1.82 16.85
CA TYR A 335 18.08 2.60 15.61
C TYR A 335 17.25 2.00 14.48
N ASN A 336 17.26 0.67 14.35
CA ASN A 336 16.40 -0.01 13.40
C ASN A 336 14.92 0.06 13.78
N SER A 337 14.59 0.05 15.08
CA SER A 337 13.22 0.30 15.54
C SER A 337 12.73 1.71 15.18
N ILE A 338 13.58 2.74 15.27
CA ILE A 338 13.25 4.10 14.83
C ILE A 338 12.97 4.10 13.33
N ARG A 339 13.82 3.43 12.54
CA ARG A 339 13.67 3.35 11.08
C ARG A 339 12.36 2.65 10.69
N LEU A 340 12.05 1.52 11.31
CA LEU A 340 10.87 0.71 11.01
C LEU A 340 9.57 1.44 11.38
N TYR A 341 9.51 2.08 12.56
CA TYR A 341 8.29 2.77 13.01
C TYR A 341 8.24 4.26 12.66
N LYS A 342 9.26 4.76 11.93
CA LYS A 342 9.43 6.13 11.45
C LYS A 342 9.49 7.17 12.57
N GLY A 343 10.15 6.81 13.68
CA GLY A 343 10.31 7.65 14.86
C GLY A 343 8.99 8.19 15.43
N LEU A 344 9.09 9.31 16.15
CA LEU A 344 7.96 10.01 16.75
C LEU A 344 7.77 11.39 16.10
N ASP A 345 6.54 11.65 15.68
CA ASP A 345 6.09 12.96 15.23
C ASP A 345 5.84 13.86 16.45
N PRO A 346 6.37 15.10 16.51
CA PRO A 346 6.05 16.06 17.57
C PRO A 346 4.54 16.24 17.83
N LYS A 347 3.70 16.17 16.79
CA LYS A 347 2.23 16.24 16.93
C LYS A 347 1.70 15.09 17.78
N LEU A 348 2.22 13.87 17.57
CA LEU A 348 1.82 12.68 18.32
C LEU A 348 2.20 12.79 19.79
N SER A 349 3.42 13.26 20.10
CA SER A 349 3.86 13.49 21.48
C SER A 349 3.02 14.57 22.17
N GLN A 350 2.63 15.63 21.45
CA GLN A 350 1.76 16.68 21.98
C GLN A 350 0.35 16.14 22.33
N GLU A 351 -0.25 15.35 21.43
CA GLU A 351 -1.55 14.71 21.66
C GLU A 351 -1.50 13.73 22.84
N ALA A 352 -0.44 12.92 22.94
CA ALA A 352 -0.22 12.03 24.07
C ALA A 352 -0.12 12.80 25.40
N GLY A 353 0.69 13.87 25.43
CA GLY A 353 0.82 14.71 26.61
C GLY A 353 -0.50 15.41 26.99
N LYS A 354 -1.32 15.80 26.00
CA LYS A 354 -2.66 16.37 26.23
C LYS A 354 -3.59 15.35 26.89
N ILE A 355 -3.67 14.13 26.35
CA ILE A 355 -4.45 13.03 26.93
C ILE A 355 -4.06 12.81 28.39
N LEU A 356 -2.77 12.72 28.70
CA LEU A 356 -2.32 12.44 30.07
C LEU A 356 -2.59 13.59 31.06
N ARG A 357 -2.83 14.82 30.59
CA ARG A 357 -3.22 15.98 31.41
C ARG A 357 -4.73 16.11 31.60
N GLU A 358 -5.51 15.66 30.62
CA GLU A 358 -6.97 15.86 30.60
C GLU A 358 -7.76 14.65 31.10
N VAL A 359 -7.16 13.46 31.07
CA VAL A 359 -7.78 12.21 31.51
C VAL A 359 -7.01 11.72 32.72
N ASP A 360 -7.64 11.62 33.89
CA ASP A 360 -7.02 11.07 35.10
C ASP A 360 -7.06 9.54 35.10
N GLU A 361 -6.12 8.92 35.82
CA GLU A 361 -6.16 7.47 36.08
C GLU A 361 -7.23 7.18 37.12
N VAL A 362 -8.17 6.30 36.79
CA VAL A 362 -9.25 5.89 37.69
C VAL A 362 -8.92 4.52 38.26
N ALA A 363 -9.23 4.29 39.54
CA ALA A 363 -9.16 2.96 40.13
C ALA A 363 -10.12 2.01 39.39
N GLU A 364 -9.70 0.76 39.17
CA GLU A 364 -10.61 -0.25 38.63
C GLU A 364 -11.69 -0.55 39.68
N GLU A 365 -12.95 -0.66 39.25
CA GLU A 365 -14.06 -0.98 40.14
C GLU A 365 -13.98 -2.46 40.55
N ASP A 366 -13.91 -2.73 41.86
CA ASP A 366 -13.79 -4.08 42.42
C ASP A 366 -15.04 -4.96 42.17
N ASP A 367 -16.21 -4.34 41.94
CA ASP A 367 -17.52 -5.00 41.81
C ASP A 367 -17.95 -5.30 40.35
N ALA A 368 -17.03 -5.21 39.38
CA ALA A 368 -17.38 -5.44 37.97
C ALA A 368 -17.78 -6.91 37.69
N GLU A 369 -18.86 -7.12 36.94
CA GLU A 369 -19.18 -8.46 36.43
C GLU A 369 -18.09 -8.94 35.44
N PHE A 370 -17.40 -10.01 35.83
CA PHE A 370 -16.33 -10.60 35.02
C PHE A 370 -16.84 -11.70 34.07
N ILE A 371 -16.29 -11.68 32.85
CA ILE A 371 -16.45 -12.69 31.82
C ILE A 371 -15.15 -13.49 31.76
N ASP A 372 -15.26 -14.83 31.81
CA ASP A 372 -14.13 -15.74 31.66
C ASP A 372 -13.82 -16.04 30.18
N ALA A 373 -12.74 -16.79 29.94
CA ALA A 373 -12.33 -17.19 28.59
C ALA A 373 -13.44 -17.93 27.80
N LYS A 374 -14.35 -18.67 28.46
CA LYS A 374 -15.44 -19.39 27.80
C LYS A 374 -16.57 -18.44 27.42
N GLY A 375 -16.91 -17.51 28.29
CA GLY A 375 -17.84 -16.43 28.02
C GLY A 375 -17.36 -15.61 26.83
N PHE A 376 -16.09 -15.18 26.84
CA PHE A 376 -15.48 -14.46 25.72
C PHE A 376 -15.48 -15.27 24.42
N SER A 377 -15.15 -16.57 24.48
CA SER A 377 -15.25 -17.46 23.31
C SER A 377 -16.67 -17.51 22.73
N SER A 378 -17.71 -17.39 23.57
CA SER A 378 -19.09 -17.37 23.12
C SER A 378 -19.42 -16.05 22.42
N LEU A 379 -18.91 -14.91 22.92
CA LEU A 379 -19.02 -13.62 22.24
C LEU A 379 -18.36 -13.66 20.85
N ALA A 380 -17.14 -14.20 20.76
CA ALA A 380 -16.38 -14.30 19.52
C ALA A 380 -17.09 -15.19 18.48
N ARG A 381 -17.69 -16.30 18.93
CA ARG A 381 -18.48 -17.18 18.04
C ARG A 381 -19.70 -16.47 17.45
N ARG A 382 -20.38 -15.61 18.21
CA ARG A 382 -21.51 -14.83 17.67
C ARG A 382 -21.06 -13.86 16.57
N GLU A 383 -19.92 -13.21 16.74
CA GLU A 383 -19.36 -12.34 15.69
C GLU A 383 -18.93 -13.17 14.45
N PHE A 384 -18.38 -14.37 14.66
CA PHE A 384 -18.08 -15.31 13.57
C PHE A 384 -19.34 -15.78 12.83
N ASP A 385 -20.44 -16.05 13.54
CA ASP A 385 -21.71 -16.43 12.94
C ASP A 385 -22.24 -15.28 12.05
N TYR A 386 -22.15 -14.03 12.52
CA TYR A 386 -22.48 -12.83 11.73
C TYR A 386 -21.61 -12.68 10.47
N PHE A 387 -20.33 -13.04 10.52
CA PHE A 387 -19.48 -13.07 9.32
C PHE A 387 -19.86 -14.19 8.35
N ALA A 388 -20.26 -15.35 8.87
CA ALA A 388 -20.70 -16.48 8.04
C ALA A 388 -22.03 -16.22 7.32
N GLU A 389 -22.88 -15.33 7.85
CA GLU A 389 -24.09 -14.84 7.18
C GLU A 389 -23.77 -13.99 5.95
N GLN A 390 -22.69 -13.19 6.00
CA GLN A 390 -22.23 -12.34 4.90
C GLN A 390 -21.47 -13.13 3.83
N ASP A 391 -20.61 -14.07 4.22
CA ASP A 391 -19.91 -14.97 3.31
C ASP A 391 -19.85 -16.39 3.88
N LYS A 392 -20.56 -17.32 3.23
CA LYS A 392 -20.63 -18.74 3.62
C LYS A 392 -19.27 -19.46 3.62
N ASN A 393 -18.25 -18.88 2.99
CA ASN A 393 -16.89 -19.42 3.00
C ASN A 393 -16.09 -19.02 4.25
N PHE A 394 -16.64 -18.17 5.12
CA PHE A 394 -16.00 -17.76 6.36
C PHE A 394 -15.84 -18.95 7.31
N LYS A 395 -14.61 -19.16 7.76
CA LYS A 395 -14.25 -20.21 8.73
C LYS A 395 -13.16 -19.67 9.65
N SER A 396 -13.47 -19.59 10.94
CA SER A 396 -12.51 -19.25 11.99
C SER A 396 -12.74 -20.12 13.23
N LYS A 397 -11.71 -20.20 14.09
CA LYS A 397 -11.73 -20.98 15.33
C LYS A 397 -11.28 -20.13 16.50
N VAL A 398 -11.83 -20.48 17.66
CA VAL A 398 -11.39 -19.96 18.96
C VAL A 398 -10.65 -21.08 19.68
N HIS A 399 -9.45 -20.76 20.18
CA HIS A 399 -8.59 -21.67 20.93
C HIS A 399 -8.38 -21.15 22.34
N ILE A 400 -8.81 -21.90 23.35
CA ILE A 400 -8.52 -21.60 24.75
C ILE A 400 -7.29 -22.41 25.16
N ARG A 401 -6.22 -21.72 25.56
CA ARG A 401 -4.90 -22.33 25.77
C ARG A 401 -4.29 -21.95 27.11
N LYS A 402 -3.56 -22.89 27.74
CA LYS A 402 -2.84 -22.66 29.01
C LYS A 402 -1.42 -22.11 28.80
N ASP A 403 -0.89 -22.27 27.59
CA ASP A 403 0.46 -21.86 27.18
C ASP A 403 0.48 -20.52 26.44
N VAL A 404 -0.64 -19.79 26.47
CA VAL A 404 -0.79 -18.44 25.90
C VAL A 404 -1.03 -17.49 27.06
N ASN A 405 -0.25 -16.41 27.15
CA ASN A 405 -0.35 -15.43 28.23
C ASN A 405 -1.09 -14.15 27.81
N ILE A 406 -1.32 -13.95 26.51
CA ILE A 406 -1.93 -12.74 25.95
C ILE A 406 -2.90 -13.17 24.85
N MET A 407 -4.08 -12.56 24.81
CA MET A 407 -5.01 -12.76 23.71
C MET A 407 -4.37 -12.34 22.39
N MET A 408 -4.55 -13.15 21.35
CA MET A 408 -3.97 -12.85 20.04
C MET A 408 -4.77 -13.47 18.91
N VAL A 409 -4.72 -12.80 17.75
CA VAL A 409 -5.17 -13.35 16.48
C VAL A 409 -3.98 -13.82 15.68
N ASN A 410 -4.03 -15.07 15.22
CA ASN A 410 -3.05 -15.64 14.31
C ASN A 410 -3.78 -16.27 13.12
N LYS A 411 -3.53 -15.75 11.92
CA LYS A 411 -4.16 -16.22 10.66
C LYS A 411 -5.69 -16.34 10.75
N GLY A 412 -6.32 -15.32 11.33
CA GLY A 412 -7.76 -15.24 11.47
C GLY A 412 -8.35 -16.14 12.55
N GLU A 413 -7.54 -16.89 13.31
CA GLU A 413 -7.98 -17.65 14.48
C GLU A 413 -7.66 -16.91 15.77
N LEU A 414 -8.57 -16.97 16.73
CA LEU A 414 -8.47 -16.30 18.01
C LEU A 414 -7.92 -17.23 19.08
N TYR A 415 -6.90 -16.79 19.81
CA TYR A 415 -6.28 -17.52 20.92
C TYR A 415 -6.50 -16.77 22.23
N ILE A 416 -7.06 -17.44 23.23
CA ILE A 416 -7.43 -16.86 24.53
C ILE A 416 -6.69 -17.62 25.64
N PRO A 417 -6.02 -16.94 26.59
CA PRO A 417 -5.49 -17.58 27.79
C PRO A 417 -6.61 -18.21 28.62
N ALA A 418 -6.39 -19.44 29.10
CA ALA A 418 -7.42 -20.21 29.81
C ALA A 418 -7.82 -19.61 31.16
N ASP A 419 -6.94 -18.82 31.76
CA ASP A 419 -7.10 -18.12 33.03
C ASP A 419 -7.51 -16.65 32.88
N TYR A 420 -7.71 -16.17 31.64
CA TYR A 420 -8.06 -14.78 31.39
C TYR A 420 -9.48 -14.44 31.90
N ARG A 421 -9.58 -13.29 32.57
CA ARG A 421 -10.82 -12.69 33.05
C ARG A 421 -10.82 -11.22 32.65
N MET A 422 -11.98 -10.71 32.25
CA MET A 422 -12.15 -9.32 31.85
C MET A 422 -13.56 -8.87 32.23
N ASN A 423 -13.76 -7.57 32.45
CA ASN A 423 -15.11 -7.07 32.67
C ASN A 423 -15.92 -7.03 31.36
N LYS A 424 -17.22 -6.79 31.45
CA LYS A 424 -18.11 -6.76 30.28
C LYS A 424 -17.76 -5.67 29.25
N THR A 425 -17.32 -4.50 29.71
CA THR A 425 -16.91 -3.38 28.85
C THR A 425 -15.66 -3.74 28.06
N GLU A 426 -14.65 -4.27 28.74
CA GLU A 426 -13.43 -4.81 28.14
C GLU A 426 -13.73 -5.93 27.16
N ALA A 427 -14.63 -6.86 27.50
CA ALA A 427 -15.03 -7.92 26.60
C ALA A 427 -15.64 -7.38 25.30
N THR A 428 -16.47 -6.34 25.39
CA THR A 428 -17.11 -5.71 24.23
C THR A 428 -16.08 -5.03 23.33
N ALA A 429 -15.16 -4.26 23.92
CA ALA A 429 -14.03 -3.65 23.21
C ALA A 429 -13.13 -4.71 22.54
N LEU A 430 -12.71 -5.72 23.29
CA LEU A 430 -11.76 -6.74 22.82
C LEU A 430 -12.34 -7.62 21.71
N ILE A 431 -13.66 -7.86 21.69
CA ILE A 431 -14.28 -8.56 20.56
C ILE A 431 -14.12 -7.77 19.28
N GLN A 432 -14.36 -6.46 19.29
CA GLN A 432 -14.21 -5.66 18.07
C GLN A 432 -12.76 -5.36 17.72
N HIS A 433 -11.88 -5.26 18.72
CA HIS A 433 -10.44 -5.17 18.52
C HIS A 433 -9.90 -6.43 17.82
N GLU A 434 -10.11 -7.61 18.39
CA GLU A 434 -9.51 -8.85 17.88
C GLU A 434 -10.32 -9.42 16.70
N VAL A 435 -11.64 -9.51 16.83
CA VAL A 435 -12.48 -10.14 15.80
C VAL A 435 -12.96 -9.13 14.75
N GLY A 436 -13.56 -8.04 15.20
CA GLY A 436 -14.10 -6.97 14.33
C GLY A 436 -13.03 -6.28 13.47
N THR A 437 -11.76 -6.33 13.89
CA THR A 437 -10.63 -5.79 13.14
C THR A 437 -9.70 -6.89 12.66
N HIS A 438 -8.90 -7.54 13.52
CA HIS A 438 -7.80 -8.40 13.07
C HIS A 438 -8.24 -9.68 12.34
N VAL A 439 -9.30 -10.36 12.80
CA VAL A 439 -9.87 -11.51 12.09
C VAL A 439 -10.55 -11.07 10.79
N LEU A 440 -11.33 -9.99 10.84
CA LEU A 440 -12.06 -9.47 9.70
C LEU A 440 -11.13 -9.03 8.56
N THR A 441 -10.11 -8.21 8.85
CA THR A 441 -9.17 -7.71 7.83
C THR A 441 -8.28 -8.83 7.30
N TYR A 442 -7.91 -9.80 8.13
CA TYR A 442 -7.24 -11.01 7.66
C TYR A 442 -8.12 -11.74 6.65
N TYR A 443 -9.38 -12.03 6.99
CA TYR A 443 -10.29 -12.74 6.10
C TYR A 443 -10.55 -11.98 4.80
N ASN A 444 -10.88 -10.69 4.88
CA ASN A 444 -11.05 -9.82 3.71
C ASN A 444 -9.80 -9.85 2.83
N GLY A 445 -8.61 -9.77 3.43
CA GLY A 445 -7.34 -9.94 2.74
C GLY A 445 -7.21 -11.30 2.03
N THR A 446 -7.65 -12.40 2.63
CA THR A 446 -7.64 -13.73 1.97
C THR A 446 -8.66 -13.87 0.83
N ARG A 447 -9.57 -12.92 0.65
CA ARG A 447 -10.49 -12.86 -0.51
C ARG A 447 -9.92 -12.03 -1.65
N GLN A 448 -8.85 -11.27 -1.39
CA GLN A 448 -8.14 -10.50 -2.41
C GLN A 448 -7.25 -11.40 -3.28
N PRO A 449 -6.98 -11.00 -4.54
CA PRO A 449 -6.04 -11.73 -5.40
C PRO A 449 -4.59 -11.71 -4.92
N LEU A 450 -4.21 -10.73 -4.09
CA LEU A 450 -2.88 -10.60 -3.50
C LEU A 450 -2.86 -11.19 -2.08
N GLU A 451 -1.99 -12.16 -1.85
CA GLU A 451 -1.81 -12.83 -0.57
C GLU A 451 -1.27 -11.88 0.51
N LEU A 452 -0.44 -10.91 0.13
CA LEU A 452 0.07 -9.88 1.05
C LEU A 452 -1.04 -9.03 1.67
N LEU A 453 -2.23 -8.93 1.08
CA LEU A 453 -3.34 -8.22 1.74
C LEU A 453 -3.93 -8.99 2.92
N SER A 454 -3.61 -10.28 3.08
CA SER A 454 -3.95 -11.05 4.28
C SER A 454 -2.86 -10.98 5.37
N SER A 455 -1.58 -10.92 4.99
CA SER A 455 -0.46 -10.86 5.95
C SER A 455 -0.09 -9.43 6.35
N GLY A 456 -0.17 -8.50 5.41
CA GLY A 456 0.10 -7.07 5.56
C GLY A 456 1.01 -6.52 4.47
N LEU A 457 0.60 -5.45 3.78
CA LEU A 457 1.54 -4.58 3.05
C LEU A 457 2.49 -3.88 4.04
N ALA A 458 3.54 -3.23 3.56
CA ALA A 458 4.44 -2.48 4.44
C ALA A 458 3.68 -1.44 5.29
N ASP A 459 4.15 -1.12 6.49
CA ASP A 459 3.54 -0.10 7.37
C ASP A 459 2.03 -0.29 7.64
N TYR A 460 1.51 -1.52 7.58
CA TYR A 460 0.09 -1.78 7.83
C TYR A 460 -0.29 -1.68 9.32
N ASP A 461 0.65 -1.95 10.23
CA ASP A 461 0.36 -2.06 11.66
C ASP A 461 -0.31 -0.81 12.25
N PRO A 462 0.14 0.44 11.99
CA PRO A 462 -0.52 1.62 12.53
C PRO A 462 -2.00 1.74 12.13
N LEU A 463 -2.36 1.42 10.88
CA LEU A 463 -3.76 1.48 10.47
C LEU A 463 -4.56 0.36 11.16
N GLN A 464 -4.03 -0.86 11.25
CA GLN A 464 -4.74 -1.96 11.94
C GLN A 464 -4.97 -1.67 13.42
N GLU A 465 -3.93 -1.24 14.14
CA GLU A 465 -4.07 -0.89 15.56
C GLU A 465 -4.96 0.35 15.75
N GLY A 466 -4.90 1.32 14.83
CA GLY A 466 -5.78 2.47 14.81
C GLY A 466 -7.25 2.11 14.60
N LEU A 467 -7.55 1.21 13.66
CA LEU A 467 -8.89 0.67 13.43
C LEU A 467 -9.39 -0.10 14.66
N ALA A 468 -8.52 -0.90 15.28
CA ALA A 468 -8.86 -1.69 16.44
C ALA A 468 -9.19 -0.81 17.64
N VAL A 469 -8.36 0.19 17.98
CA VAL A 469 -8.64 1.16 19.06
C VAL A 469 -9.85 2.04 18.72
N MET A 470 -10.03 2.44 17.46
CA MET A 470 -11.25 3.15 17.04
C MET A 470 -12.49 2.28 17.24
N SER A 471 -12.41 0.97 16.97
CA SER A 471 -13.52 0.05 17.22
C SER A 471 -13.86 -0.03 18.71
N GLU A 472 -12.86 -0.01 19.61
CA GLU A 472 -13.07 0.08 21.07
C GLU A 472 -13.90 1.32 21.42
N PHE A 473 -13.59 2.49 20.85
CA PHE A 473 -14.35 3.72 21.07
C PHE A 473 -15.78 3.65 20.49
N LEU A 474 -15.90 3.13 19.27
CA LEU A 474 -17.18 3.05 18.56
C LEU A 474 -18.21 2.20 19.32
N VAL A 475 -17.76 1.17 20.05
CA VAL A 475 -18.63 0.28 20.84
C VAL A 475 -18.68 0.60 22.34
N ASP A 476 -18.30 1.82 22.74
CA ASP A 476 -18.35 2.24 24.16
C ASP A 476 -17.49 1.34 25.06
N GLY A 477 -16.28 1.01 24.61
CA GLY A 477 -15.33 0.18 25.35
C GLY A 477 -13.93 0.79 25.53
N LEU A 478 -13.63 1.95 24.95
CA LEU A 478 -12.35 2.63 25.14
C LEU A 478 -12.35 3.40 26.46
N THR A 479 -11.75 2.84 27.51
CA THR A 479 -11.71 3.48 28.83
C THR A 479 -10.63 4.56 28.94
N GLY A 480 -10.77 5.47 29.91
CA GLY A 480 -9.74 6.47 30.22
C GLY A 480 -8.37 5.87 30.52
N ASN A 481 -8.31 4.81 31.35
CA ASN A 481 -7.06 4.11 31.67
C ASN A 481 -6.41 3.46 30.43
N ARG A 482 -7.23 2.90 29.53
CA ARG A 482 -6.76 2.34 28.26
C ARG A 482 -6.16 3.44 27.39
N LEU A 483 -6.86 4.55 27.19
CA LEU A 483 -6.38 5.69 26.41
C LEU A 483 -5.09 6.29 27.02
N ARG A 484 -5.02 6.45 28.34
CA ARG A 484 -3.81 6.87 29.05
C ARG A 484 -2.66 5.92 28.81
N THR A 485 -2.87 4.60 28.86
CA THR A 485 -1.83 3.61 28.57
C THR A 485 -1.25 3.78 27.16
N LEU A 486 -2.09 4.06 26.15
CA LEU A 486 -1.64 4.34 24.79
C LEU A 486 -0.80 5.62 24.71
N ALA A 487 -1.22 6.69 25.40
CA ALA A 487 -0.47 7.94 25.48
C ALA A 487 0.86 7.78 26.25
N GLY A 488 0.86 7.03 27.36
CA GLY A 488 2.06 6.73 28.13
C GLY A 488 3.12 5.99 27.33
N ARG A 489 2.73 5.08 26.43
CA ARG A 489 3.65 4.41 25.48
C ARG A 489 4.34 5.40 24.53
N VAL A 490 3.61 6.40 24.03
CA VAL A 490 4.18 7.46 23.18
C VAL A 490 5.17 8.31 23.96
N ILE A 491 4.81 8.76 25.16
CA ILE A 491 5.68 9.56 26.01
C ILE A 491 6.95 8.80 26.40
N ALA A 492 6.82 7.52 26.79
CA ALA A 492 7.95 6.67 27.10
C ALA A 492 8.85 6.44 25.87
N GLY A 493 8.26 6.26 24.67
CA GLY A 493 9.02 6.21 23.42
C GLY A 493 9.78 7.52 23.13
N SER A 494 9.17 8.68 23.42
CA SER A 494 9.81 9.99 23.24
C SER A 494 11.01 10.15 24.17
N ALA A 495 10.82 9.83 25.45
CA ALA A 495 11.90 9.89 26.43
C ALA A 495 13.02 8.89 26.10
N LEU A 496 12.71 7.70 25.57
CA LEU A 496 13.72 6.75 25.11
C LEU A 496 14.54 7.33 23.94
N MET A 497 13.90 8.04 22.99
CA MET A 497 14.60 8.75 21.91
C MET A 497 15.52 9.87 22.42
N GLU A 498 15.23 10.42 23.58
CA GLU A 498 16.07 11.40 24.29
C GLU A 498 17.15 10.75 25.17
N GLY A 499 17.25 9.41 25.17
CA GLY A 499 18.27 8.65 25.90
C GLY A 499 17.86 8.20 27.29
N ALA A 500 16.57 8.23 27.63
CA ALA A 500 16.10 7.76 28.93
C ALA A 500 16.24 6.24 29.10
N GLU A 501 16.81 5.84 30.23
CA GLU A 501 16.98 4.45 30.64
C GLU A 501 15.74 3.94 31.40
N PHE A 502 15.69 2.61 31.64
CA PHE A 502 14.54 1.95 32.28
C PHE A 502 14.07 2.65 33.58
N PRO A 503 14.91 2.98 34.57
CA PRO A 503 14.43 3.63 35.80
C PRO A 503 13.93 5.05 35.57
N GLN A 504 14.47 5.76 34.57
CA GLN A 504 14.03 7.12 34.22
C GLN A 504 12.65 7.09 33.57
N LEU A 505 12.43 6.17 32.61
CA LEU A 505 11.12 5.96 31.99
C LEU A 505 10.05 5.57 33.02
N PHE A 506 10.38 4.66 33.94
CA PHE A 506 9.46 4.25 35.00
C PHE A 506 9.08 5.43 35.90
N ARG A 507 10.07 6.22 36.35
CA ARG A 507 9.82 7.41 37.19
C ARG A 507 9.00 8.46 36.46
N LEU A 508 9.29 8.73 35.20
CA LEU A 508 8.52 9.66 34.36
C LEU A 508 7.04 9.27 34.35
N LEU A 509 6.73 8.02 34.03
CA LEU A 509 5.35 7.54 33.99
C LEU A 509 4.71 7.58 35.37
N LYS A 510 5.38 7.03 36.38
CA LYS A 510 4.81 6.89 37.72
C LYS A 510 4.63 8.23 38.45
N MET A 511 5.66 9.07 38.44
CA MET A 511 5.73 10.28 39.26
C MET A 511 5.16 11.49 38.55
N ASP A 512 5.52 11.68 37.27
CA ASP A 512 5.16 12.91 36.55
C ASP A 512 3.79 12.79 35.89
N TYR A 513 3.45 11.58 35.41
CA TYR A 513 2.15 11.31 34.79
C TYR A 513 1.18 10.52 35.67
N GLY A 514 1.56 10.17 36.90
CA GLY A 514 0.64 9.60 37.89
C GLY A 514 0.20 8.15 37.63
N PHE A 515 0.96 7.39 36.83
CA PHE A 515 0.63 5.98 36.60
C PHE A 515 0.80 5.13 37.87
N THR A 516 -0.07 4.13 38.05
CA THR A 516 0.21 3.05 39.02
C THR A 516 1.55 2.38 38.71
N ALA A 517 2.24 1.89 39.75
CA ALA A 517 3.55 1.27 39.60
C ALA A 517 3.51 0.09 38.61
N GLU A 518 2.43 -0.68 38.63
CA GLU A 518 2.25 -1.79 37.69
C GLU A 518 2.11 -1.33 36.23
N ARG A 519 1.25 -0.33 35.94
CA ARG A 519 1.10 0.18 34.57
C ARG A 519 2.38 0.87 34.09
N ALA A 520 3.04 1.66 34.93
CA ALA A 520 4.31 2.29 34.62
C ALA A 520 5.36 1.23 34.23
N PHE A 521 5.52 0.18 35.04
CA PHE A 521 6.44 -0.93 34.72
C PHE A 521 6.07 -1.64 33.42
N ASN A 522 4.80 -1.95 33.20
CA ASN A 522 4.35 -2.65 32.00
C ASN A 522 4.61 -1.83 30.73
N ILE A 523 4.43 -0.50 30.77
CA ILE A 523 4.77 0.39 29.64
C ILE A 523 6.28 0.44 29.45
N THR A 524 7.06 0.73 30.49
CA THR A 524 8.52 0.81 30.42
C THR A 524 9.13 -0.47 29.89
N SER A 525 8.71 -1.62 30.42
CA SER A 525 9.27 -2.92 30.05
C SER A 525 8.98 -3.33 28.62
N ARG A 526 7.85 -2.87 28.04
CA ARG A 526 7.52 -3.07 26.62
C ARG A 526 8.35 -2.15 25.71
N ILE A 527 8.54 -0.89 26.10
CA ILE A 527 9.37 0.06 25.35
C ILE A 527 10.86 -0.33 25.35
N MET A 528 11.35 -0.95 26.42
CA MET A 528 12.75 -1.38 26.52
C MET A 528 13.07 -2.74 25.87
N GLN A 529 12.07 -3.45 25.31
CA GLN A 529 12.29 -4.73 24.63
C GLN A 529 13.25 -4.59 23.46
N GLY A 530 14.03 -5.64 23.19
CA GLY A 530 15.02 -5.67 22.11
C GLY A 530 16.21 -4.73 22.28
N GLY A 531 16.27 -3.90 23.33
CA GLY A 531 17.20 -2.76 23.44
C GLY A 531 16.56 -1.40 23.15
N GLY A 532 15.24 -1.37 22.93
CA GLY A 532 14.45 -0.18 22.61
C GLY A 532 13.50 -0.46 21.44
N PHE A 533 12.22 -0.69 21.72
CA PHE A 533 11.22 -1.09 20.73
C PHE A 533 10.04 -0.11 20.70
N LEU A 534 10.01 0.72 19.66
CA LEU A 534 8.99 1.74 19.44
C LEU A 534 7.68 1.21 18.87
N LYS A 535 7.48 -0.12 18.79
CA LYS A 535 6.25 -0.70 18.23
C LYS A 535 5.00 -0.16 18.90
N ASP A 536 5.01 -0.04 20.21
CA ASP A 536 3.82 0.28 20.99
C ASP A 536 3.29 1.71 20.79
N ILE A 537 4.04 2.59 20.12
CA ILE A 537 3.57 3.94 19.75
C ILE A 537 2.49 3.87 18.65
N ILE A 538 2.46 2.79 17.87
CA ILE A 538 1.62 2.70 16.66
C ILE A 538 0.13 2.70 16.98
N TYR A 539 -0.26 2.32 18.19
CA TYR A 539 -1.66 2.30 18.62
C TYR A 539 -2.25 3.71 18.64
N LEU A 540 -1.63 4.64 19.38
CA LEU A 540 -2.08 6.03 19.41
C LEU A 540 -1.79 6.75 18.08
N LYS A 541 -0.65 6.44 17.45
CA LYS A 541 -0.31 6.96 16.10
C LYS A 541 -1.41 6.62 15.10
N GLY A 542 -1.84 5.36 15.07
CA GLY A 542 -2.91 4.86 14.23
C GLY A 542 -4.23 5.56 14.48
N LEU A 543 -4.61 5.71 15.75
CA LEU A 543 -5.83 6.41 16.15
C LEU A 543 -5.82 7.89 15.70
N VAL A 544 -4.71 8.60 15.92
CA VAL A 544 -4.52 9.99 15.47
C VAL A 544 -4.63 10.08 13.95
N GLN A 545 -3.91 9.23 13.22
CA GLN A 545 -3.91 9.23 11.75
C GLN A 545 -5.29 8.89 11.18
N LEU A 546 -6.02 7.96 11.81
CA LEU A 546 -7.37 7.59 11.39
C LEU A 546 -8.38 8.70 11.67
N ARG A 547 -8.28 9.37 12.84
CA ARG A 547 -9.07 10.57 13.14
C ARG A 547 -8.84 11.66 12.08
N ASP A 548 -7.57 11.95 11.78
CA ASP A 548 -7.21 12.95 10.78
C ASP A 548 -7.71 12.54 9.37
N HIS A 549 -7.64 11.26 8.99
CA HIS A 549 -8.20 10.74 7.73
C HIS A 549 -9.71 10.98 7.64
N LEU A 550 -10.46 10.69 8.70
CA LEU A 550 -11.92 10.91 8.76
C LEU A 550 -12.27 12.40 8.71
N GLN A 551 -11.55 13.26 9.45
CA GLN A 551 -11.76 14.72 9.42
C GLN A 551 -11.53 15.32 8.03
N ASN A 552 -10.63 14.74 7.25
CA ASN A 552 -10.35 15.16 5.87
C ASN A 552 -11.30 14.55 4.82
N GLY A 553 -12.42 13.96 5.25
CA GLY A 553 -13.43 13.38 4.36
C GLY A 553 -13.13 11.96 3.87
N GLY A 554 -12.12 11.30 4.45
CA GLY A 554 -11.82 9.91 4.16
C GLY A 554 -12.90 8.96 4.69
N GLU A 555 -13.09 7.83 4.02
CA GLU A 555 -14.07 6.80 4.41
C GLU A 555 -13.46 5.74 5.34
N TYR A 556 -14.27 5.21 6.26
CA TYR A 556 -13.85 4.17 7.22
C TYR A 556 -13.89 2.77 6.61
N GLU A 557 -14.98 2.44 5.93
CA GLU A 557 -15.24 1.08 5.46
C GLU A 557 -14.20 0.53 4.45
N PRO A 558 -13.69 1.31 3.47
CA PRO A 558 -12.67 0.82 2.55
C PRO A 558 -11.37 0.36 3.23
N LEU A 559 -11.08 0.89 4.42
CA LEU A 559 -9.89 0.54 5.21
C LEU A 559 -9.94 -0.91 5.76
N LEU A 560 -11.11 -1.55 5.70
CA LEU A 560 -11.34 -2.92 6.15
C LEU A 560 -11.09 -3.97 5.06
N ALA A 561 -10.74 -3.56 3.83
CA ALA A 561 -10.62 -4.45 2.67
C ALA A 561 -9.46 -5.47 2.75
N GLY A 562 -8.54 -5.28 3.70
CA GLY A 562 -7.37 -6.13 3.93
C GLY A 562 -6.41 -5.45 4.89
N LYS A 563 -5.16 -5.93 4.90
CA LYS A 563 -4.08 -5.37 5.72
C LYS A 563 -3.14 -4.51 4.88
N PHE A 564 -3.30 -3.20 5.00
CA PHE A 564 -2.44 -2.18 4.39
C PHE A 564 -2.37 -0.94 5.30
N GLY A 565 -1.41 -0.05 5.06
CA GLY A 565 -1.34 1.25 5.77
C GLY A 565 -2.05 2.38 5.02
N LEU A 566 -2.45 3.46 5.70
CA LEU A 566 -3.17 4.62 5.12
C LEU A 566 -2.47 5.23 3.89
N LYS A 567 -1.13 5.17 3.83
CA LYS A 567 -0.38 5.65 2.67
C LYS A 567 -0.71 4.90 1.36
N HIS A 568 -1.22 3.67 1.45
CA HIS A 568 -1.59 2.87 0.29
C HIS A 568 -3.02 3.09 -0.17
N THR A 569 -3.86 3.85 0.55
CA THR A 569 -5.30 3.95 0.24
C THR A 569 -5.55 4.32 -1.22
N LYS A 570 -4.79 5.27 -1.78
CA LYS A 570 -4.88 5.64 -3.21
C LYS A 570 -4.52 4.49 -4.16
N ILE A 571 -3.53 3.68 -3.82
CA ILE A 571 -3.15 2.51 -4.64
C ILE A 571 -4.21 1.42 -4.51
N ILE A 572 -4.76 1.19 -3.32
CA ILE A 572 -5.84 0.23 -3.11
C ILE A 572 -7.10 0.66 -3.88
N GLU A 573 -7.44 1.95 -3.85
CA GLU A 573 -8.51 2.55 -4.67
C GLU A 573 -8.25 2.33 -6.15
N GLU A 574 -7.05 2.69 -6.64
CA GLU A 574 -6.65 2.50 -8.04
C GLU A 574 -6.78 1.02 -8.47
N LEU A 575 -6.22 0.09 -7.70
CA LEU A 575 -6.27 -1.34 -8.03
C LEU A 575 -7.70 -1.89 -7.94
N THR A 576 -8.55 -1.35 -7.07
CA THR A 576 -9.97 -1.72 -6.99
C THR A 576 -10.75 -1.18 -8.19
N GLU A 577 -10.54 0.07 -8.59
CA GLU A 577 -11.13 0.67 -9.80
C GLU A 577 -10.72 -0.10 -11.07
N ARG A 578 -9.45 -0.53 -11.14
CA ARG A 578 -8.92 -1.40 -12.20
C ARG A 578 -9.45 -2.83 -12.16
N LYS A 579 -10.27 -3.19 -11.16
CA LYS A 579 -10.77 -4.56 -10.90
C LYS A 579 -9.65 -5.60 -10.68
N VAL A 580 -8.45 -5.13 -10.31
CA VAL A 580 -7.34 -5.97 -9.85
C VAL A 580 -7.64 -6.48 -8.44
N LEU A 581 -8.15 -5.59 -7.58
CA LEU A 581 -8.66 -5.93 -6.26
C LEU A 581 -10.18 -6.04 -6.28
N LYS A 582 -10.72 -6.71 -5.26
CA LYS A 582 -12.15 -6.88 -5.04
C LYS A 582 -12.60 -5.97 -3.90
N THR A 583 -13.90 -5.67 -3.87
CA THR A 583 -14.53 -5.03 -2.71
C THR A 583 -14.44 -5.94 -1.46
N SER A 584 -14.49 -5.36 -0.27
CA SER A 584 -14.48 -6.09 1.00
C SER A 584 -15.61 -7.13 1.07
N ALA A 585 -15.30 -8.30 1.62
CA ALA A 585 -16.28 -9.40 1.73
C ALA A 585 -17.12 -9.30 3.00
N LEU A 586 -16.52 -8.81 4.10
CA LEU A 586 -17.13 -8.72 5.41
C LEU A 586 -17.10 -7.30 5.96
N ARG A 587 -18.13 -6.98 6.75
CA ARG A 587 -18.26 -5.80 7.61
C ARG A 587 -18.44 -6.23 9.08
N PRO A 588 -17.94 -5.48 10.07
CA PRO A 588 -18.14 -5.79 11.48
C PRO A 588 -19.56 -5.46 11.92
N SER A 589 -20.06 -6.14 12.97
CA SER A 589 -21.46 -6.00 13.40
C SER A 589 -21.82 -4.59 13.89
N TYR A 590 -20.86 -3.87 14.47
CA TYR A 590 -21.10 -2.52 15.01
C TYR A 590 -21.31 -1.45 13.93
N LEU A 591 -20.81 -1.65 12.71
CA LEU A 591 -20.71 -0.58 11.70
C LEU A 591 -22.06 -0.04 11.24
N LEU A 592 -23.13 -0.84 11.36
CA LEU A 592 -24.48 -0.50 10.90
C LEU A 592 -25.39 0.07 12.00
N THR A 593 -24.83 0.44 13.15
CA THR A 593 -25.61 1.01 14.27
C THR A 593 -25.66 2.54 14.20
N GLU A 594 -26.81 3.12 14.58
CA GLU A 594 -27.00 4.58 14.60
C GLU A 594 -26.00 5.29 15.53
N ASN A 595 -25.65 4.67 16.67
CA ASN A 595 -24.63 5.17 17.59
C ASN A 595 -23.27 5.34 16.90
N VAL A 596 -22.86 4.36 16.08
CA VAL A 596 -21.59 4.41 15.36
C VAL A 596 -21.59 5.48 14.28
N THR A 597 -22.69 5.65 13.55
CA THR A 597 -22.83 6.75 12.58
C THR A 597 -22.67 8.11 13.27
N ASN A 598 -23.31 8.31 14.44
CA ASN A 598 -23.19 9.54 15.21
C ASN A 598 -21.76 9.80 15.70
N LYS A 599 -21.08 8.79 16.25
CA LYS A 599 -19.68 8.91 16.68
C LYS A 599 -18.73 9.22 15.53
N LEU A 600 -18.91 8.59 14.37
CA LEU A 600 -18.12 8.91 13.17
C LEU A 600 -18.34 10.37 12.74
N ASN A 601 -19.57 10.89 12.81
CA ASN A 601 -19.85 12.31 12.53
C ASN A 601 -19.16 13.24 13.54
N LEU A 602 -19.22 12.94 14.84
CA LEU A 602 -18.51 13.71 15.87
C LEU A 602 -16.98 13.74 15.60
N ILE A 603 -16.40 12.61 15.20
CA ILE A 603 -14.98 12.55 14.82
C ILE A 603 -14.70 13.48 13.63
N ARG A 604 -15.56 13.45 12.60
CA ARG A 604 -15.45 14.33 11.43
C ARG A 604 -15.57 15.80 11.79
N GLU A 605 -16.38 16.13 12.80
CA GLU A 605 -16.59 17.49 13.32
C GLU A 605 -15.46 17.98 14.24
N GLY A 606 -14.50 17.12 14.61
CA GLY A 606 -13.33 17.55 15.39
C GLY A 606 -13.25 17.01 16.81
N LEU A 607 -13.93 15.90 17.15
CA LEU A 607 -13.91 15.31 18.50
C LEU A 607 -12.45 15.17 19.03
N PRO A 608 -12.11 15.79 20.18
CA PRO A 608 -10.80 15.64 20.80
C PRO A 608 -10.54 14.20 21.24
N LEU A 609 -9.28 13.73 21.12
CA LEU A 609 -8.90 12.37 21.52
C LEU A 609 -9.15 12.09 23.01
N SER A 610 -8.93 13.08 23.87
CA SER A 610 -9.21 12.98 25.32
C SER A 610 -10.69 12.76 25.64
N GLN A 611 -11.59 13.07 24.70
CA GLN A 611 -13.03 12.83 24.81
C GLN A 611 -13.46 11.53 24.12
N MET A 612 -12.55 10.80 23.46
CA MET A 612 -12.82 9.49 22.89
C MET A 612 -12.73 8.40 23.96
N ILE A 613 -13.48 8.56 25.04
CA ILE A 613 -13.56 7.61 26.15
C ILE A 613 -15.01 7.30 26.47
N THR A 614 -15.25 6.13 27.06
CA THR A 614 -16.57 5.70 27.56
C THR A 614 -16.80 6.17 28.98
#